data_AF-A0A3A5Z024-F1
#
_entry.id   AF-A0A3A5Z024-F1
#
_cell.length_a   1.000
_cell.length_b   1.000
_cell.length_c   1.000
_cell.angle_alpha   90.00
_cell.angle_beta   90.00
_cell.angle_gamma   90.00
#
_symmetry.space_group_name_H-M   'P 1'
#
loop_
_entity.id
_entity.type
_entity.pdbx_description
1 polymer ?
#
loop_
_entity_poly.entity_id
_entity_poly.type
_entity_poly.pdbx_seq_one_letter_code
_entity_poly.pdbx_strand_id
1 'polypeptide(L)'
;ERPGAVYLASALASHTQKGLPTFGIYGRDVQEVTNMEIPEDVQEKLLRFARAGIAVATMKGKSYLSIGSVSMGIAGSIPNPDFFQEYLGMRNEYVDASEIERRVQLGIYDHEEFARAMAWTEKYCKSNEGTDFNPEHLVYSREEKDARWEYVVKMTLIFRDMMIGNPKLAEMGFKEESMGHNAIAAGFQGQRQWTDYKPDGDFSEAILNTSFDWNGIREAFTFATENDTLNCTSMLFNHLLTNTAQIFADVRTYWSPNAIERVTGKKLEGKAANGFIHLINSGSCTLDGTGCQTRDNKPVMKPFWEITEEEVEACLSVTKWHPASREYMRGGGYSSQFLTRGEMPVTMCRLNLVKGQGPVLQIAEGWTVNLDKDVFKAINERTDRTWPSTFFAPRLTGKGYFRDVYTVMNNWGANHGAISYGHIGADLITLASMLRIPVCMHNVSEENIFRPSAWTAFGEDMEGSDYRACKNYGPLYK
;
A
#
# COMPACT_ATOMS: atom_id res chain seq x y z
N GLU A 1 3.07 -43.74 -18.81
CA GLU A 1 4.25 -43.60 -19.71
C GLU A 1 5.29 -42.59 -19.24
N ARG A 2 4.92 -41.58 -18.42
CA ARG A 2 5.85 -40.57 -17.89
C ARG A 2 5.70 -40.44 -16.37
N PRO A 3 6.61 -40.99 -15.55
CA PRO A 3 6.52 -40.95 -14.09
C PRO A 3 7.00 -39.60 -13.50
N GLY A 4 6.58 -38.48 -14.07
CA GLY A 4 7.04 -37.14 -13.65
C GLY A 4 6.73 -36.82 -12.20
N ALA A 5 5.58 -37.26 -11.70
CA ALA A 5 5.18 -37.11 -10.29
C ALA A 5 6.08 -37.88 -9.31
N VAL A 6 6.65 -39.02 -9.75
CA VAL A 6 7.59 -39.80 -8.94
C VAL A 6 8.89 -39.03 -8.76
N TYR A 7 9.40 -38.42 -9.84
CA TYR A 7 10.54 -37.50 -9.76
C TYR A 7 10.22 -36.31 -8.84
N LEU A 8 9.05 -35.68 -9.01
CA LEU A 8 8.63 -34.54 -8.20
C LEU A 8 8.68 -34.88 -6.70
N ALA A 9 8.04 -35.97 -6.27
CA ALA A 9 8.03 -36.38 -4.87
C ALA A 9 9.44 -36.67 -4.33
N SER A 10 10.27 -37.38 -5.11
CA SER A 10 11.66 -37.70 -4.73
C SER A 10 12.55 -36.45 -4.62
N ALA A 11 12.41 -35.52 -5.57
CA ALA A 11 13.14 -34.25 -5.57
C ALA A 11 12.71 -33.36 -4.39
N LEU A 12 11.41 -33.21 -4.14
CA LEU A 12 10.90 -32.44 -3.00
C LEU A 12 11.36 -33.03 -1.66
N ALA A 13 11.37 -34.36 -1.52
CA ALA A 13 11.92 -35.02 -0.33
C ALA A 13 13.40 -34.70 -0.13
N SER A 14 14.19 -34.73 -1.21
CA SER A 14 15.62 -34.38 -1.19
C SER A 14 15.85 -32.92 -0.81
N HIS A 15 15.04 -32.00 -1.33
CA HIS A 15 15.07 -30.57 -0.99
C HIS A 15 14.77 -30.33 0.49
N THR A 16 13.70 -30.95 1.03
CA THR A 16 13.36 -30.89 2.45
C THR A 16 14.49 -31.46 3.32
N GLN A 17 15.04 -32.62 2.95
CA GLN A 17 16.15 -33.24 3.69
C GLN A 17 17.42 -32.37 3.71
N LYS A 18 17.64 -31.56 2.66
CA LYS A 18 18.79 -30.65 2.55
C LYS A 18 18.53 -29.24 3.09
N GLY A 19 17.34 -28.97 3.63
CA GLY A 19 16.99 -27.65 4.14
C GLY A 19 16.85 -26.57 3.05
N LEU A 20 16.43 -26.94 1.85
CA LEU A 20 16.24 -26.04 0.70
C LEU A 20 14.75 -26.02 0.28
N PRO A 21 13.89 -25.25 0.96
CA PRO A 21 12.46 -25.26 0.68
C PRO A 21 12.14 -24.99 -0.79
N THR A 22 11.30 -25.85 -1.38
CA THR A 22 10.94 -25.81 -2.80
C THR A 22 9.43 -26.03 -2.95
N PHE A 23 8.80 -25.32 -3.89
CA PHE A 23 7.38 -25.50 -4.20
C PHE A 23 7.15 -26.75 -5.06
N GLY A 24 6.08 -27.50 -4.75
CA GLY A 24 5.64 -28.64 -5.55
C GLY A 24 4.46 -28.26 -6.43
N ILE A 25 4.59 -28.44 -7.74
CA ILE A 25 3.50 -28.20 -8.70
C ILE A 25 3.12 -29.55 -9.32
N TYR A 26 1.95 -30.03 -8.92
CA TYR A 26 1.36 -31.29 -9.37
C TYR A 26 -0.06 -31.01 -9.83
N GLY A 27 -0.37 -31.42 -11.07
CA GLY A 27 -1.70 -31.33 -11.65
C GLY A 27 -2.62 -32.42 -11.12
N ARG A 28 -3.90 -32.10 -10.97
CA ARG A 28 -4.89 -33.01 -10.36
C ARG A 28 -5.16 -34.26 -11.19
N ASP A 29 -5.24 -34.10 -12.50
CA ASP A 29 -5.67 -35.15 -13.43
C ASP A 29 -4.49 -35.71 -14.24
N VAL A 30 -4.53 -37.02 -14.50
CA VAL A 30 -3.54 -37.69 -15.35
C VAL A 30 -3.68 -37.19 -16.79
N GLN A 31 -2.55 -36.84 -17.42
CA GLN A 31 -2.53 -36.38 -18.82
C GLN A 31 -1.94 -37.44 -19.75
N GLU A 32 -2.47 -37.46 -20.98
CA GLU A 32 -1.90 -38.22 -22.09
C GLU A 32 -0.51 -37.70 -22.48
N VAL A 33 0.40 -38.59 -22.90
CA VAL A 33 1.78 -38.21 -23.25
C VAL A 33 1.87 -37.23 -24.44
N THR A 34 0.83 -37.16 -25.27
CA THR A 34 0.72 -36.25 -26.41
C THR A 34 0.03 -34.93 -26.06
N ASN A 35 -0.55 -34.79 -24.87
CA ASN A 35 -1.19 -33.55 -24.45
C ASN A 35 -0.12 -32.53 -24.04
N MET A 36 -0.07 -31.40 -24.77
CA MET A 36 0.87 -30.31 -24.53
C MET A 36 0.22 -29.12 -23.78
N GLU A 37 -1.07 -29.22 -23.46
CA GLU A 37 -1.79 -28.19 -22.72
C GLU A 37 -1.42 -28.23 -21.23
N ILE A 38 -1.14 -27.07 -20.66
CA ILE A 38 -0.89 -26.92 -19.22
C ILE A 38 -2.25 -26.83 -18.53
N PRO A 39 -2.61 -27.73 -17.59
CA PRO A 39 -3.87 -27.67 -16.87
C PRO A 39 -4.05 -26.37 -16.06
N GLU A 40 -5.29 -25.93 -15.87
CA GLU A 40 -5.60 -24.67 -15.17
C GLU A 40 -5.04 -24.62 -13.74
N ASP A 41 -5.12 -25.71 -12.99
CA ASP A 41 -4.57 -25.81 -11.62
C ASP A 41 -3.03 -25.76 -11.57
N VAL A 42 -2.38 -26.22 -12.65
CA VAL A 42 -0.93 -26.08 -12.84
C VAL A 42 -0.57 -24.65 -13.24
N GLN A 43 -1.34 -24.03 -14.15
CA GLN A 43 -1.15 -22.63 -14.54
C GLN A 43 -1.27 -21.69 -13.33
N GLU A 44 -2.29 -21.86 -12.49
CA GLU A 44 -2.51 -21.07 -11.29
C GLU A 44 -1.28 -21.10 -10.37
N LYS A 45 -0.76 -22.30 -10.05
CA LYS A 45 0.41 -22.49 -9.20
C LYS A 45 1.68 -21.92 -9.82
N LEU A 46 1.89 -22.13 -11.12
CA LEU A 46 3.05 -21.58 -11.85
C LEU A 46 3.06 -20.05 -11.79
N LEU A 47 1.92 -19.43 -12.09
CA LEU A 47 1.79 -17.97 -12.12
C LEU A 47 1.90 -17.37 -10.71
N ARG A 48 1.28 -17.99 -9.70
CA ARG A 48 1.41 -17.57 -8.29
C ARG A 48 2.86 -17.66 -7.80
N PHE A 49 3.54 -18.78 -8.08
CA PHE A 49 4.96 -18.95 -7.79
C PHE A 49 5.80 -17.88 -8.48
N ALA A 50 5.60 -17.66 -9.78
CA ALA A 50 6.37 -16.71 -10.56
C ALA A 50 6.18 -15.27 -10.06
N ARG A 51 4.94 -14.82 -9.82
CA ARG A 51 4.65 -13.49 -9.28
C ARG A 51 5.36 -13.26 -7.95
N ALA A 52 5.18 -14.17 -6.99
CA ALA A 52 5.82 -14.06 -5.68
C ALA A 52 7.36 -14.12 -5.77
N GLY A 53 7.91 -15.02 -6.60
CA GLY A 53 9.35 -15.14 -6.80
C GLY A 53 9.98 -13.89 -7.43
N ILE A 54 9.30 -13.29 -8.41
CA ILE A 54 9.72 -12.01 -9.02
C ILE A 54 9.68 -10.88 -8.00
N ALA A 55 8.66 -10.81 -7.15
CA ALA A 55 8.60 -9.83 -6.08
C ALA A 55 9.81 -9.94 -5.12
N VAL A 56 10.15 -11.16 -4.67
CA VAL A 56 11.35 -11.41 -3.84
C VAL A 56 12.63 -10.96 -4.55
N ALA A 57 12.78 -11.34 -5.83
CA ALA A 57 13.97 -11.00 -6.61
C ALA A 57 14.11 -9.49 -6.86
N THR A 58 12.99 -8.79 -7.03
CA THR A 58 12.96 -7.35 -7.34
C THR A 58 13.36 -6.50 -6.15
N MET A 59 12.98 -6.89 -4.93
CA MET A 59 13.38 -6.19 -3.70
C MET A 59 14.89 -6.29 -3.44
N LYS A 60 15.52 -7.41 -3.80
CA LYS A 60 16.93 -7.69 -3.49
C LYS A 60 17.85 -6.61 -4.07
N GLY A 61 18.65 -5.98 -3.21
CA GLY A 61 19.62 -4.96 -3.57
C GLY A 61 19.05 -3.56 -3.78
N LYS A 62 17.74 -3.36 -3.62
CA LYS A 62 17.09 -2.04 -3.60
C LYS A 62 17.13 -1.43 -2.21
N SER A 63 16.86 -0.13 -2.13
CA SER A 63 16.82 0.59 -0.86
C SER A 63 15.38 0.90 -0.44
N TYR A 64 15.16 0.97 0.87
CA TYR A 64 14.12 1.82 1.46
C TYR A 64 14.74 3.19 1.79
N LEU A 65 14.13 4.27 1.34
CA LEU A 65 14.57 5.64 1.66
C LEU A 65 13.70 6.24 2.77
N SER A 66 14.31 6.51 3.92
CA SER A 66 13.67 7.21 5.02
C SER A 66 13.97 8.70 4.95
N ILE A 67 12.94 9.52 4.75
CA ILE A 67 13.02 10.99 4.74
C ILE A 67 12.49 11.49 6.09
N GLY A 68 13.42 11.91 6.94
CA GLY A 68 13.20 12.01 8.39
C GLY A 68 13.42 10.66 9.07
N SER A 69 12.71 10.43 10.16
CA SER A 69 12.79 9.22 10.99
C SER A 69 11.42 8.92 11.63
N VAL A 70 11.36 8.81 12.96
CA VAL A 70 10.14 8.43 13.69
C VAL A 70 9.10 9.55 13.65
N SER A 71 7.89 9.22 13.22
CA SER A 71 6.73 10.11 13.32
C SER A 71 5.91 9.77 14.56
N MET A 72 5.75 10.73 15.47
CA MET A 72 4.83 10.66 16.62
C MET A 72 4.92 9.41 17.52
N GLY A 73 6.07 8.72 17.52
CA GLY A 73 6.24 7.47 18.27
C GLY A 73 5.56 6.25 17.63
N ILE A 74 5.14 6.33 16.36
CA ILE A 74 4.58 5.21 15.60
C ILE A 74 5.65 4.12 15.46
N ALA A 75 5.37 2.93 15.97
CA ALA A 75 6.33 1.84 16.02
C ALA A 75 6.89 1.46 14.64
N GLY A 76 6.03 1.45 13.59
CA GLY A 76 6.45 1.15 12.23
C GLY A 76 7.35 2.19 11.58
N SER A 77 7.40 3.42 12.13
CA SER A 77 8.28 4.49 11.67
C SER A 77 9.68 4.45 12.29
N ILE A 78 9.92 3.56 13.25
CA ILE A 78 11.25 3.28 13.79
C ILE A 78 11.97 2.40 12.78
N PRO A 79 12.96 2.91 12.01
CA PRO A 79 13.59 2.12 10.98
C PRO A 79 14.30 0.92 11.60
N ASN A 80 14.05 -0.27 11.04
CA ASN A 80 14.70 -1.51 11.47
C ASN A 80 15.53 -2.08 10.33
N PRO A 81 16.82 -1.72 10.23
CA PRO A 81 17.64 -2.14 9.10
C PRO A 81 17.85 -3.66 9.03
N ASP A 82 17.90 -4.34 10.18
CA ASP A 82 18.06 -5.79 10.24
C ASP A 82 16.88 -6.51 9.57
N PHE A 83 15.64 -6.02 9.74
CA PHE A 83 14.48 -6.56 9.03
C PHE A 83 14.65 -6.47 7.50
N PHE A 84 14.93 -5.28 6.98
CA PHE A 84 15.10 -5.06 5.54
C PHE A 84 16.27 -5.87 4.97
N GLN A 85 17.39 -5.95 5.70
CA GLN A 85 18.56 -6.70 5.27
C GLN A 85 18.33 -8.21 5.31
N GLU A 86 17.96 -8.75 6.48
CA GLU A 86 17.88 -10.21 6.69
C GLU A 86 16.70 -10.82 5.91
N TYR A 87 15.52 -10.18 5.91
CA TYR A 87 14.33 -10.74 5.26
C TYR A 87 14.20 -10.35 3.79
N LEU A 88 14.45 -9.10 3.43
CA LEU A 88 14.14 -8.57 2.09
C LEU A 88 15.38 -8.43 1.20
N GLY A 89 16.59 -8.52 1.77
CA GLY A 89 17.83 -8.30 1.03
C GLY A 89 17.96 -6.86 0.55
N MET A 90 17.30 -5.93 1.25
CA MET A 90 17.25 -4.50 0.94
C MET A 90 18.25 -3.72 1.79
N ARG A 91 18.59 -2.52 1.30
CA ARG A 91 19.36 -1.49 2.02
C ARG A 91 18.41 -0.51 2.68
N ASN A 92 18.92 0.27 3.63
CA ASN A 92 18.22 1.44 4.16
C ASN A 92 19.08 2.68 3.94
N GLU A 93 18.48 3.67 3.31
CA GLU A 93 19.08 4.99 3.09
C GLU A 93 18.32 6.00 3.95
N TYR A 94 19.05 6.98 4.49
CA TYR A 94 18.52 7.92 5.47
C TYR A 94 18.88 9.34 5.08
N VAL A 95 17.86 10.19 5.03
CA VAL A 95 18.00 11.60 4.74
C VAL A 95 17.17 12.37 5.75
N ASP A 96 17.76 13.35 6.43
CA ASP A 96 16.99 14.22 7.32
C ASP A 96 16.05 15.14 6.50
N ALA A 97 14.90 15.50 7.05
CA ALA A 97 13.92 16.34 6.37
C ALA A 97 14.48 17.72 5.96
N SER A 98 15.56 18.20 6.59
CA SER A 98 16.27 19.42 6.17
C SER A 98 16.78 19.38 4.73
N GLU A 99 17.06 18.21 4.15
CA GLU A 99 17.46 18.10 2.75
C GLU A 99 16.37 18.63 1.80
N ILE A 100 15.09 18.47 2.16
CA ILE A 100 13.97 19.00 1.38
C ILE A 100 14.10 20.52 1.30
N GLU A 101 14.30 21.18 2.44
CA GLU A 101 14.45 22.63 2.49
C GLU A 101 15.72 23.09 1.76
N ARG A 102 16.84 22.35 1.89
CA ARG A 102 18.07 22.64 1.15
C ARG A 102 17.80 22.64 -0.35
N ARG A 103 17.13 21.61 -0.88
CA ARG A 103 16.82 21.51 -2.31
C ARG A 103 15.83 22.58 -2.77
N VAL A 104 14.83 22.93 -1.95
CA VAL A 104 13.91 24.03 -2.29
C VAL A 104 14.65 25.37 -2.33
N GLN A 105 15.41 25.72 -1.30
CA GLN A 105 16.10 27.02 -1.18
C GLN A 105 17.19 27.21 -2.23
N LEU A 106 17.95 26.16 -2.54
CA LEU A 106 19.05 26.20 -3.51
C LEU A 106 18.59 25.88 -4.94
N GLY A 107 17.30 25.61 -5.16
CA GLY A 107 16.75 25.33 -6.49
C GLY A 107 17.22 24.00 -7.10
N ILE A 108 17.42 22.97 -6.28
CA ILE A 108 17.92 21.64 -6.67
C ILE A 108 16.75 20.73 -7.08
N TYR A 109 16.14 21.08 -8.21
CA TYR A 109 15.07 20.34 -8.88
C TYR A 109 15.01 20.83 -10.34
N ASP A 110 14.38 20.09 -11.25
CA ASP A 110 14.20 20.56 -12.63
C ASP A 110 13.18 21.72 -12.70
N HIS A 111 13.63 22.92 -13.08
CA HIS A 111 12.77 24.11 -13.15
C HIS A 111 11.83 24.09 -14.36
N GLU A 112 12.21 23.44 -15.46
CA GLU A 112 11.35 23.27 -16.63
C GLU A 112 10.24 22.26 -16.33
N GLU A 113 10.58 21.18 -15.63
CA GLU A 113 9.57 20.24 -15.14
C GLU A 113 8.64 20.89 -14.13
N PHE A 114 9.18 21.64 -13.18
CA PHE A 114 8.37 22.37 -12.21
C PHE A 114 7.33 23.28 -12.88
N ALA A 115 7.69 23.99 -13.95
CA ALA A 115 6.75 24.81 -14.71
C ALA A 115 5.61 23.98 -15.34
N ARG A 116 5.91 22.81 -15.91
CA ARG A 116 4.89 21.89 -16.44
C ARG A 116 4.02 21.31 -15.33
N ALA A 117 4.64 20.91 -14.22
CA ALA A 117 3.97 20.38 -13.04
C ALA A 117 2.97 21.38 -12.46
N MET A 118 3.36 22.65 -12.36
CA MET A 118 2.48 23.72 -11.90
C MET A 118 1.33 23.97 -12.87
N ALA A 119 1.57 24.00 -14.19
CA ALA A 119 0.49 24.17 -15.17
C ALA A 119 -0.55 23.03 -15.10
N TRP A 120 -0.09 21.79 -14.93
CA TRP A 120 -0.95 20.64 -14.73
C TRP A 120 -1.71 20.72 -13.39
N THR A 121 -1.01 21.08 -12.31
CA THR A 121 -1.58 21.23 -10.96
C THR A 121 -2.65 22.31 -10.93
N GLU A 122 -2.43 23.45 -11.61
CA GLU A 122 -3.42 24.52 -11.76
C GLU A 122 -4.68 24.01 -12.48
N LYS A 123 -4.49 23.25 -13.57
CA LYS A 123 -5.58 22.74 -14.39
C LYS A 123 -6.42 21.68 -13.67
N TYR A 124 -5.80 20.73 -12.99
CA TYR A 124 -6.47 19.51 -12.52
C TYR A 124 -6.64 19.42 -11.00
N CYS A 125 -5.79 20.10 -10.21
CA CYS A 125 -5.81 19.98 -8.76
C CYS A 125 -6.33 21.25 -8.09
N LYS A 126 -5.69 22.39 -8.34
CA LYS A 126 -6.07 23.68 -7.73
C LYS A 126 -7.41 24.19 -8.23
N SER A 127 -7.78 23.90 -9.47
CA SER A 127 -9.15 24.13 -9.99
C SER A 127 -10.23 23.36 -9.20
N ASN A 128 -9.84 22.26 -8.55
CA ASN A 128 -10.65 21.44 -7.65
C ASN A 128 -10.26 21.64 -6.17
N GLU A 129 -9.70 22.80 -5.81
CA GLU A 129 -9.44 23.16 -4.41
C GLU A 129 -10.77 23.17 -3.63
N GLY A 130 -10.82 22.40 -2.55
CA GLY A 130 -12.00 22.23 -1.71
C GLY A 130 -12.19 23.39 -0.74
N THR A 131 -13.35 23.39 -0.06
CA THR A 131 -13.63 24.35 1.01
C THR A 131 -12.57 24.28 2.10
N ASP A 132 -12.06 25.44 2.52
CA ASP A 132 -11.19 25.56 3.68
C ASP A 132 -12.04 25.47 4.96
N PHE A 133 -11.83 24.43 5.75
CA PHE A 133 -12.55 24.20 7.01
C PHE A 133 -11.79 24.69 8.25
N ASN A 134 -10.65 25.37 8.06
CA ASN A 134 -9.94 25.99 9.17
C ASN A 134 -10.80 27.08 9.83
N PRO A 135 -10.66 27.30 11.15
CA PRO A 135 -11.27 28.47 11.79
C PRO A 135 -10.71 29.75 11.16
N GLU A 136 -11.51 30.82 11.11
CA GLU A 136 -11.20 32.05 10.35
C GLU A 136 -9.79 32.60 10.59
N HIS A 137 -9.32 32.58 11.84
CA HIS A 137 -7.99 33.07 12.23
C HIS A 137 -6.82 32.18 11.76
N LEU A 138 -7.08 30.96 11.29
CA LEU A 138 -6.11 30.05 10.70
C LEU A 138 -6.24 29.96 9.17
N VAL A 139 -7.23 30.59 8.54
CA VAL A 139 -7.33 30.59 7.09
C VAL A 139 -6.19 31.44 6.50
N TYR A 140 -5.36 30.82 5.66
CA TYR A 140 -4.31 31.53 4.90
C TYR A 140 -4.90 32.44 3.83
N SER A 141 -4.20 33.54 3.49
CA SER A 141 -4.54 34.36 2.31
C SER A 141 -4.44 33.54 1.02
N ARG A 142 -5.01 34.05 -0.08
CA ARG A 142 -4.87 33.40 -1.39
C ARG A 142 -3.41 33.35 -1.83
N GLU A 143 -2.63 34.42 -1.62
CA GLU A 143 -1.20 34.41 -1.96
C GLU A 143 -0.42 33.39 -1.13
N GLU A 144 -0.74 33.27 0.16
CA GLU A 144 -0.11 32.27 1.02
C GLU A 144 -0.45 30.86 0.55
N LYS A 145 -1.72 30.57 0.25
CA LYS A 145 -2.15 29.28 -0.31
C LYS A 145 -1.42 28.94 -1.62
N ASP A 146 -1.31 29.89 -2.53
CA ASP A 146 -0.61 29.69 -3.80
C ASP A 146 0.87 29.38 -3.60
N ALA A 147 1.53 30.02 -2.63
CA ALA A 147 2.90 29.67 -2.25
C ALA A 147 3.02 28.24 -1.68
N ARG A 148 1.98 27.72 -1.00
CA ARG A 148 1.96 26.33 -0.52
C ARG A 148 1.75 25.35 -1.67
N TRP A 149 0.91 25.67 -2.66
CA TRP A 149 0.77 24.87 -3.88
C TRP A 149 2.11 24.70 -4.59
N GLU A 150 2.84 25.80 -4.81
CA GLU A 150 4.18 25.74 -5.40
C GLU A 150 5.13 24.87 -4.57
N TYR A 151 5.08 25.00 -3.25
CA TYR A 151 5.95 24.27 -2.35
C TYR A 151 5.69 22.76 -2.37
N VAL A 152 4.43 22.32 -2.30
CA VAL A 152 4.11 20.89 -2.32
C VAL A 152 4.43 20.24 -3.68
N VAL A 153 4.33 20.98 -4.79
CA VAL A 153 4.78 20.48 -6.10
C VAL A 153 6.29 20.31 -6.14
N LYS A 154 7.07 21.26 -5.59
CA LYS A 154 8.53 21.10 -5.44
C LYS A 154 8.89 19.92 -4.56
N MET A 155 8.18 19.74 -3.43
CA MET A 155 8.38 18.59 -2.54
C MET A 155 8.19 17.27 -3.29
N THR A 156 7.15 17.16 -4.14
CA THR A 156 6.90 15.94 -4.93
C THR A 156 8.05 15.62 -5.88
N LEU A 157 8.57 16.62 -6.59
CA LEU A 157 9.75 16.46 -7.46
C LEU A 157 10.97 16.02 -6.66
N ILE A 158 11.24 16.69 -5.55
CA ILE A 158 12.40 16.41 -4.68
C ILE A 158 12.33 15.00 -4.10
N PHE A 159 11.16 14.56 -3.62
CA PHE A 159 10.96 13.19 -3.11
C PHE A 159 11.25 12.15 -4.19
N ARG A 160 10.67 12.32 -5.39
CA ARG A 160 10.93 11.41 -6.51
C ARG A 160 12.42 11.38 -6.88
N ASP A 161 13.03 12.55 -7.02
CA ASP A 161 14.44 12.67 -7.42
C ASP A 161 15.38 12.06 -6.36
N MET A 162 15.05 12.16 -5.06
CA MET A 162 15.79 11.44 -4.02
C MET A 162 15.63 9.91 -4.15
N MET A 163 14.44 9.41 -4.49
CA MET A 163 14.24 7.96 -4.64
C MET A 163 15.06 7.38 -5.80
N ILE A 164 14.90 7.95 -7.00
CA ILE A 164 15.36 7.33 -8.26
C ILE A 164 16.46 8.10 -8.99
N GLY A 165 16.86 9.27 -8.48
CA GLY A 165 17.79 10.16 -9.15
C GLY A 165 17.12 10.96 -10.27
N ASN A 166 17.85 11.92 -10.81
CA ASN A 166 17.39 12.75 -11.92
C ASN A 166 18.60 13.25 -12.74
N PRO A 167 18.78 12.78 -13.99
CA PRO A 167 19.87 13.22 -14.85
C PRO A 167 19.93 14.74 -15.06
N LYS A 168 18.79 15.44 -15.00
CA LYS A 168 18.73 16.90 -15.15
C LYS A 168 19.51 17.62 -14.04
N LEU A 169 19.52 17.07 -12.83
CA LEU A 169 20.30 17.63 -11.72
C LEU A 169 21.80 17.60 -12.04
N ALA A 170 22.30 16.57 -12.75
CA ALA A 170 23.69 16.51 -13.17
C ALA A 170 24.02 17.60 -14.20
N GLU A 171 23.11 17.87 -15.14
CA GLU A 171 23.23 18.98 -16.11
C GLU A 171 23.26 20.34 -15.41
N MET A 172 22.50 20.48 -14.31
CA MET A 172 22.48 21.68 -13.46
C MET A 172 23.70 21.80 -12.54
N GLY A 173 24.60 20.81 -12.52
CA GLY A 173 25.82 20.79 -11.71
C GLY A 173 25.71 20.02 -10.38
N PHE A 174 24.53 19.53 -10.02
CA PHE A 174 24.22 18.74 -8.81
C PHE A 174 24.42 17.24 -9.06
N LYS A 175 25.67 16.86 -9.34
CA LYS A 175 26.01 15.48 -9.74
C LYS A 175 25.75 14.46 -8.64
N GLU A 176 25.98 14.82 -7.38
CA GLU A 176 25.73 13.93 -6.25
C GLU A 176 24.23 13.66 -6.11
N GLU A 177 23.42 14.71 -6.08
CA GLU A 177 21.97 14.63 -5.93
C GLU A 177 21.29 13.92 -7.12
N SER A 178 21.90 13.97 -8.30
CA SER A 178 21.39 13.31 -9.52
C SER A 178 21.35 11.78 -9.43
N MET A 179 22.13 11.16 -8.53
CA MET A 179 22.23 9.70 -8.44
C MET A 179 21.02 9.07 -7.71
N GLY A 180 20.35 9.82 -6.85
CA GLY A 180 19.31 9.31 -5.95
C GLY A 180 19.82 8.22 -5.00
N HIS A 181 18.87 7.50 -4.41
CA HIS A 181 19.14 6.48 -3.37
C HIS A 181 18.82 5.04 -3.82
N ASN A 182 18.56 4.82 -5.12
CA ASN A 182 18.14 3.52 -5.67
C ASN A 182 16.98 2.89 -4.85
N ALA A 183 16.03 3.75 -4.46
CA ALA A 183 14.94 3.40 -3.59
C ALA A 183 13.77 2.86 -4.40
N ILE A 184 13.31 1.65 -4.06
CA ILE A 184 12.08 1.08 -4.61
C ILE A 184 10.85 1.47 -3.78
N ALA A 185 11.09 1.87 -2.52
CA ALA A 185 10.08 2.36 -1.61
C ALA A 185 10.70 3.45 -0.71
N ALA A 186 9.88 4.40 -0.28
CA ALA A 186 10.32 5.47 0.60
C ALA A 186 9.23 5.87 1.59
N GLY A 187 9.57 6.69 2.58
CA GLY A 187 8.59 7.27 3.49
C GLY A 187 8.99 8.65 3.95
N PHE A 188 7.99 9.47 4.23
CA PHE A 188 8.18 10.83 4.72
C PHE A 188 7.64 10.96 6.14
N GLN A 189 8.50 11.36 7.07
CA GLN A 189 8.12 11.48 8.48
C GLN A 189 7.00 12.50 8.66
N GLY A 190 7.14 13.68 8.05
CA GLY A 190 6.19 14.80 8.19
C GLY A 190 6.00 15.22 9.66
N GLN A 191 5.04 14.59 10.32
CA GLN A 191 4.69 14.92 11.68
C GLN A 191 5.84 14.57 12.67
N ARG A 192 6.19 15.43 13.61
CA ARG A 192 5.59 16.75 13.89
C ARG A 192 6.44 17.91 13.40
N GLN A 193 7.76 17.74 13.40
CA GLN A 193 8.73 18.82 13.28
C GLN A 193 8.63 19.53 11.93
N TRP A 194 8.37 18.77 10.86
CA TRP A 194 8.18 19.37 9.55
C TRP A 194 6.82 20.07 9.45
N THR A 195 5.73 19.37 9.72
CA THR A 195 4.36 19.89 9.53
C THR A 195 3.99 21.01 10.51
N ASP A 196 4.69 21.12 11.64
CA ASP A 196 4.57 22.25 12.56
C ASP A 196 5.10 23.58 11.96
N TYR A 197 5.86 23.52 10.86
CA TYR A 197 6.48 24.69 10.22
C TYR A 197 6.24 24.80 8.71
N LYS A 198 6.43 23.71 7.97
CA LYS A 198 6.34 23.61 6.51
C LYS A 198 5.07 22.86 6.08
N PRO A 199 4.62 23.05 4.82
CA PRO A 199 3.50 22.29 4.27
C PRO A 199 3.67 20.79 4.45
N ASP A 200 2.59 20.08 4.73
CA ASP A 200 2.60 18.62 4.86
C ASP A 200 2.95 17.89 3.55
N GLY A 201 3.05 16.56 3.67
CA GLY A 201 3.35 15.68 2.55
C GLY A 201 2.14 15.29 1.71
N ASP A 202 0.92 15.77 2.02
CA ASP A 202 -0.30 15.11 1.57
C ASP A 202 -0.38 14.99 0.04
N PHE A 203 -0.13 16.11 -0.64
CA PHE A 203 -0.10 16.17 -2.10
C PHE A 203 1.00 15.31 -2.69
N SER A 204 2.21 15.35 -2.13
CA SER A 204 3.35 14.56 -2.62
C SER A 204 3.12 13.07 -2.46
N GLU A 205 2.64 12.64 -1.29
CA GLU A 205 2.32 11.25 -1.01
C GLU A 205 1.19 10.73 -1.92
N ALA A 206 0.15 11.54 -2.14
CA ALA A 206 -0.94 11.18 -3.03
C ALA A 206 -0.46 11.02 -4.48
N ILE A 207 0.29 12.00 -5.01
CA ILE A 207 0.76 11.98 -6.41
C ILE A 207 1.83 10.91 -6.65
N LEU A 208 2.76 10.67 -5.71
CA LEU A 208 3.78 9.63 -5.86
C LEU A 208 3.15 8.23 -5.91
N ASN A 209 2.18 7.95 -5.03
CA ASN A 209 1.45 6.67 -5.05
C ASN A 209 0.41 6.56 -6.17
N THR A 210 0.18 7.61 -6.96
CA THR A 210 -0.73 7.59 -8.11
C THR A 210 -0.01 7.10 -9.36
N SER A 211 -0.73 6.38 -10.23
CA SER A 211 -0.23 5.84 -11.50
C SER A 211 -0.13 6.87 -12.64
N PHE A 212 -0.18 8.16 -12.32
CA PHE A 212 -0.09 9.26 -13.27
C PHE A 212 0.26 10.58 -12.56
N ASP A 213 0.93 11.47 -13.29
CA ASP A 213 1.14 12.87 -12.89
C ASP A 213 1.27 13.77 -14.13
N TRP A 214 1.89 14.94 -13.98
CA TRP A 214 2.14 15.88 -15.07
C TRP A 214 3.03 15.35 -16.21
N ASN A 215 3.74 14.24 -16.01
CA ASN A 215 4.50 13.57 -17.05
C ASN A 215 3.72 12.44 -17.75
N GLY A 216 2.44 12.26 -17.41
CA GLY A 216 1.55 11.24 -17.97
C GLY A 216 1.41 10.01 -17.07
N ILE A 217 0.86 8.94 -17.64
CA ILE A 217 0.64 7.65 -16.99
C ILE A 217 1.99 6.96 -16.73
N ARG A 218 2.20 6.46 -15.51
CA ARG A 218 3.45 5.81 -15.08
C ARG A 218 3.21 4.78 -13.98
N GLU A 219 4.24 3.99 -13.70
CA GLU A 219 4.25 3.16 -12.49
C GLU A 219 4.10 4.04 -11.23
N ALA A 220 3.24 3.61 -10.31
CA ALA A 220 3.08 4.24 -9.01
C ALA A 220 4.31 3.96 -8.14
N PHE A 221 4.85 4.98 -7.48
CA PHE A 221 5.85 4.77 -6.44
C PHE A 221 5.19 4.18 -5.20
N THR A 222 5.94 3.42 -4.41
CA THR A 222 5.50 3.03 -3.06
C THR A 222 6.06 4.02 -2.04
N PHE A 223 5.19 4.89 -1.51
CA PHE A 223 5.61 5.99 -0.64
C PHE A 223 4.73 6.08 0.63
N ALA A 224 5.33 5.93 1.81
CA ALA A 224 4.60 5.87 3.06
C ALA A 224 4.48 7.23 3.78
N THR A 225 3.24 7.56 4.10
CA THR A 225 2.88 8.57 5.11
C THR A 225 3.52 8.23 6.46
N GLU A 226 3.94 9.27 7.19
CA GLU A 226 4.51 9.17 8.54
C GLU A 226 5.76 8.30 8.65
N ASN A 227 6.44 8.07 7.52
CA ASN A 227 7.58 7.18 7.38
C ASN A 227 7.30 5.79 7.97
N ASP A 228 6.06 5.32 7.95
CA ASP A 228 5.73 3.96 8.42
C ASP A 228 6.32 2.92 7.46
N THR A 229 7.54 2.50 7.76
CA THR A 229 8.34 1.56 6.98
C THR A 229 7.64 0.22 6.78
N LEU A 230 6.83 -0.20 7.76
CA LEU A 230 6.13 -1.49 7.75
C LEU A 230 4.85 -1.43 6.91
N ASN A 231 4.13 -0.29 6.93
CA ASN A 231 3.03 -0.08 5.98
C ASN A 231 3.57 0.02 4.57
N CYS A 232 4.69 0.74 4.38
CA CYS A 232 5.34 0.86 3.09
C CYS A 232 5.77 -0.51 2.53
N THR A 233 6.30 -1.38 3.38
CA THR A 233 6.67 -2.75 2.98
C THR A 233 5.43 -3.56 2.60
N SER A 234 4.32 -3.35 3.30
CA SER A 234 3.03 -4.00 3.00
C SER A 234 2.48 -3.52 1.66
N MET A 235 2.56 -2.22 1.36
CA MET A 235 2.26 -1.66 0.05
C MET A 235 3.20 -2.22 -1.02
N LEU A 236 4.51 -2.29 -0.75
CA LEU A 236 5.49 -2.82 -1.71
C LEU A 236 5.20 -4.28 -2.06
N PHE A 237 4.83 -5.12 -1.09
CA PHE A 237 4.42 -6.50 -1.34
C PHE A 237 3.22 -6.57 -2.26
N ASN A 238 2.19 -5.78 -1.97
CA ASN A 238 1.01 -5.72 -2.82
C ASN A 238 1.36 -5.23 -4.23
N HIS A 239 2.10 -4.12 -4.33
CA HIS A 239 2.48 -3.49 -5.59
C HIS A 239 3.28 -4.45 -6.49
N LEU A 240 4.28 -5.15 -5.95
CA LEU A 240 5.08 -6.10 -6.72
C LEU A 240 4.30 -7.37 -7.13
N LEU A 241 3.20 -7.69 -6.45
CA LEU A 241 2.33 -8.80 -6.82
C LEU A 241 1.28 -8.42 -7.87
N THR A 242 0.86 -7.15 -7.93
CA THR A 242 -0.28 -6.71 -8.76
C THR A 242 0.09 -5.73 -9.86
N ASN A 243 1.23 -5.05 -9.74
CA ASN A 243 1.64 -3.88 -10.52
C ASN A 243 0.65 -2.70 -10.46
N THR A 244 -0.19 -2.65 -9.42
CA THR A 244 -1.17 -1.56 -9.22
C THR A 244 -0.69 -0.60 -8.14
N ALA A 245 -1.18 0.64 -8.19
CA ALA A 245 -1.08 1.58 -7.07
C ALA A 245 -1.67 1.00 -5.77
N GLN A 246 -1.23 1.54 -4.63
CA GLN A 246 -1.56 1.02 -3.31
C GLN A 246 -2.13 2.12 -2.41
N ILE A 247 -3.22 1.79 -1.71
CA ILE A 247 -3.85 2.69 -0.75
C ILE A 247 -3.13 2.52 0.60
N PHE A 248 -2.60 3.62 1.13
CA PHE A 248 -2.24 3.75 2.53
C PHE A 248 -3.47 4.23 3.30
N ALA A 249 -3.79 3.66 4.46
CA ALA A 249 -4.90 4.15 5.28
C ALA A 249 -4.71 3.91 6.79
N ASP A 250 -5.26 4.81 7.61
CA ASP A 250 -5.59 4.49 8.99
C ASP A 250 -6.79 3.55 9.05
N VAL A 251 -6.69 2.55 9.91
CA VAL A 251 -7.80 1.69 10.38
C VAL A 251 -8.55 2.45 11.47
N ARG A 252 -9.31 3.47 11.05
CA ARG A 252 -9.76 4.54 11.94
C ARG A 252 -10.92 4.15 12.84
N THR A 253 -12.00 3.59 12.27
CA THR A 253 -13.23 3.34 13.03
C THR A 253 -13.94 2.07 12.57
N TYR A 254 -14.35 1.24 13.52
CA TYR A 254 -15.33 0.18 13.27
C TYR A 254 -16.75 0.74 13.44
N TRP A 255 -17.55 0.62 12.39
CA TRP A 255 -18.97 0.95 12.41
C TRP A 255 -19.81 -0.32 12.49
N SER A 256 -20.35 -0.58 13.69
CA SER A 256 -21.30 -1.68 13.88
C SER A 256 -22.67 -1.34 13.26
N PRO A 257 -23.47 -2.34 12.86
CA PRO A 257 -24.83 -2.11 12.38
C PRO A 257 -25.67 -1.30 13.38
N ASN A 258 -25.57 -1.62 14.66
CA ASN A 258 -26.27 -0.91 15.73
C ASN A 258 -25.83 0.56 15.85
N ALA A 259 -24.53 0.84 15.67
CA ALA A 259 -24.02 2.22 15.72
C ALA A 259 -24.54 3.05 14.55
N ILE A 260 -24.63 2.46 13.35
CA ILE A 260 -25.21 3.13 12.17
C ILE A 260 -26.70 3.37 12.36
N GLU A 261 -27.48 2.37 12.78
CA GLU A 261 -28.91 2.52 13.01
C GLU A 261 -29.19 3.59 14.08
N ARG A 262 -28.40 3.62 15.17
CA ARG A 262 -28.53 4.64 16.21
C ARG A 262 -28.27 6.07 15.72
N VAL A 263 -27.27 6.27 14.85
CA VAL A 263 -26.85 7.62 14.42
C VAL A 263 -27.66 8.12 13.22
N THR A 264 -28.13 7.20 12.37
CA THR A 264 -28.72 7.55 11.07
C THR A 264 -30.18 7.12 10.93
N GLY A 265 -30.67 6.25 11.82
CA GLY A 265 -31.99 5.61 11.70
C GLY A 265 -32.08 4.54 10.60
N LYS A 266 -30.98 4.26 9.88
CA LYS A 266 -30.94 3.31 8.76
C LYS A 266 -30.24 2.02 9.13
N LYS A 267 -30.72 0.90 8.58
CA LYS A 267 -30.06 -0.41 8.68
C LYS A 267 -29.08 -0.58 7.53
N LEU A 268 -27.94 -1.22 7.82
CA LEU A 268 -26.97 -1.60 6.81
C LEU A 268 -27.46 -2.81 6.03
N GLU A 269 -27.17 -2.83 4.73
CA GLU A 269 -27.53 -3.91 3.81
C GLU A 269 -26.32 -4.35 2.97
N GLY A 270 -26.49 -5.40 2.18
CA GLY A 270 -25.44 -5.93 1.30
C GLY A 270 -24.18 -6.33 2.06
N LYS A 271 -23.02 -6.05 1.48
CA LYS A 271 -21.71 -6.40 2.08
C LYS A 271 -21.44 -5.65 3.39
N ALA A 272 -22.11 -4.53 3.64
CA ALA A 272 -21.98 -3.76 4.87
C ALA A 272 -22.90 -4.25 6.00
N ALA A 273 -23.78 -5.23 5.75
CA ALA A 273 -24.82 -5.65 6.72
C ALA A 273 -24.28 -6.07 8.09
N ASN A 274 -23.05 -6.61 8.15
CA ASN A 274 -22.39 -7.03 9.39
C ASN A 274 -21.48 -5.95 10.01
N GLY A 275 -21.58 -4.71 9.51
CA GLY A 275 -20.68 -3.61 9.83
C GLY A 275 -19.53 -3.49 8.84
N PHE A 276 -18.75 -2.43 8.99
CA PHE A 276 -17.58 -2.13 8.15
C PHE A 276 -16.54 -1.35 8.95
N ILE A 277 -15.34 -1.25 8.38
CA ILE A 277 -14.23 -0.46 8.90
C ILE A 277 -14.08 0.77 7.99
N HIS A 278 -14.01 1.96 8.60
CA HIS A 278 -13.66 3.20 7.92
C HIS A 278 -12.14 3.30 7.83
N LEU A 279 -11.64 3.19 6.60
CA LEU A 279 -10.24 3.37 6.25
C LEU A 279 -10.07 4.78 5.70
N ILE A 280 -9.21 5.57 6.33
CA ILE A 280 -9.07 7.00 6.02
C ILE A 280 -7.69 7.48 6.44
N ASN A 281 -6.77 7.60 5.48
CA ASN A 281 -5.45 8.16 5.80
C ASN A 281 -5.56 9.61 6.28
N SER A 282 -4.54 10.08 6.99
CA SER A 282 -4.46 11.43 7.55
C SER A 282 -4.16 12.52 6.51
N GLY A 283 -4.73 12.43 5.31
CA GLY A 283 -4.61 13.47 4.29
C GLY A 283 -4.39 12.97 2.86
N SER A 284 -3.48 12.01 2.66
CA SER A 284 -3.07 11.53 1.34
C SER A 284 -3.64 10.16 0.97
N CYS A 285 -3.95 9.93 -0.30
CA CYS A 285 -4.17 8.60 -0.83
C CYS A 285 -3.95 8.62 -2.34
N THR A 286 -3.52 7.48 -2.90
CA THR A 286 -3.44 7.31 -4.36
C THR A 286 -4.77 7.63 -5.03
N LEU A 287 -4.75 8.39 -6.12
CA LEU A 287 -5.94 8.80 -6.87
C LEU A 287 -6.55 7.61 -7.62
N ASP A 288 -5.77 6.56 -7.90
CA ASP A 288 -6.29 5.26 -8.34
C ASP A 288 -7.31 4.70 -7.34
N GLY A 289 -7.13 4.99 -6.05
CA GLY A 289 -8.00 4.58 -4.95
C GLY A 289 -9.40 5.20 -4.98
N THR A 290 -9.67 6.13 -5.90
CA THR A 290 -11.05 6.58 -6.21
C THR A 290 -11.92 5.43 -6.72
N GLY A 291 -11.32 4.43 -7.39
CA GLY A 291 -12.04 3.36 -8.09
C GLY A 291 -12.75 3.84 -9.36
N CYS A 292 -12.32 4.97 -9.94
CA CYS A 292 -12.87 5.50 -11.19
C CYS A 292 -12.40 4.74 -12.44
N GLN A 293 -11.27 4.02 -12.37
CA GLN A 293 -10.87 3.07 -13.40
C GLN A 293 -11.85 1.89 -13.47
N THR A 294 -12.09 1.36 -14.67
CA THR A 294 -13.09 0.29 -14.86
C THR A 294 -12.58 -0.89 -15.68
N ARG A 295 -13.06 -2.07 -15.32
CA ARG A 295 -12.99 -3.30 -16.13
C ARG A 295 -14.36 -3.95 -16.08
N ASP A 296 -14.95 -4.25 -17.24
CA ASP A 296 -16.31 -4.78 -17.36
C ASP A 296 -17.37 -3.95 -16.59
N ASN A 297 -17.26 -2.62 -16.67
CA ASN A 297 -18.08 -1.64 -15.95
C ASN A 297 -18.03 -1.72 -14.41
N LYS A 298 -17.07 -2.45 -13.84
CA LYS A 298 -16.83 -2.53 -12.39
C LYS A 298 -15.65 -1.66 -11.97
N PRO A 299 -15.68 -1.03 -10.78
CA PRO A 299 -14.55 -0.25 -10.28
C PRO A 299 -13.36 -1.15 -9.98
N VAL A 300 -12.17 -0.73 -10.42
CA VAL A 300 -10.90 -1.43 -10.24
C VAL A 300 -9.76 -0.44 -9.99
N MET A 301 -8.59 -0.95 -9.64
CA MET A 301 -7.30 -0.26 -9.83
C MET A 301 -6.46 -1.12 -10.77
N LYS A 302 -5.90 -0.53 -11.81
CA LYS A 302 -5.23 -1.25 -12.91
C LYS A 302 -3.72 -1.06 -12.87
N PRO A 303 -2.96 -1.98 -13.48
CA PRO A 303 -1.59 -1.68 -13.85
C PRO A 303 -1.54 -0.48 -14.78
N PHE A 304 -0.51 0.36 -14.64
CA PHE A 304 -0.46 1.65 -15.32
C PHE A 304 -0.54 1.54 -16.85
N TRP A 305 0.01 0.48 -17.45
CA TRP A 305 -0.06 0.26 -18.90
C TRP A 305 -1.47 -0.08 -19.43
N GLU A 306 -2.45 -0.29 -18.56
CA GLU A 306 -3.85 -0.53 -18.92
C GLU A 306 -4.75 0.67 -18.63
N ILE A 307 -4.24 1.71 -17.96
CA ILE A 307 -4.99 2.93 -17.64
C ILE A 307 -5.15 3.78 -18.90
N THR A 308 -6.33 4.36 -19.10
CA THR A 308 -6.57 5.32 -20.19
C THR A 308 -6.63 6.75 -19.68
N GLU A 309 -6.40 7.73 -20.57
CA GLU A 309 -6.48 9.16 -20.23
C GLU A 309 -7.87 9.55 -19.70
N GLU A 310 -8.94 8.93 -20.20
CA GLU A 310 -10.30 9.18 -19.69
C GLU A 310 -10.44 8.74 -18.23
N GLU A 311 -9.78 7.66 -17.83
CA GLU A 311 -9.79 7.20 -16.44
C GLU A 311 -8.91 8.08 -15.54
N VAL A 312 -7.80 8.60 -16.06
CA VAL A 312 -6.99 9.62 -15.38
C VAL A 312 -7.85 10.84 -15.06
N GLU A 313 -8.55 11.39 -16.06
CA GLU A 313 -9.45 12.54 -15.86
C GLU A 313 -10.62 12.19 -14.93
N ALA A 314 -11.15 10.97 -14.99
CA ALA A 314 -12.19 10.51 -14.07
C ALA A 314 -11.71 10.44 -12.61
N CYS A 315 -10.48 10.01 -12.36
CA CYS A 315 -9.89 10.02 -11.00
C CYS A 315 -9.65 11.45 -10.51
N LEU A 316 -9.11 12.33 -11.36
CA LEU A 316 -8.84 13.73 -11.01
C LEU A 316 -10.12 14.53 -10.74
N SER A 317 -11.17 14.32 -11.54
CA SER A 317 -12.42 15.08 -11.45
C SER A 317 -13.22 14.83 -10.16
N VAL A 318 -13.05 13.67 -9.53
CA VAL A 318 -13.73 13.32 -8.26
C VAL A 318 -12.88 13.62 -7.02
N THR A 319 -11.61 13.98 -7.21
CA THR A 319 -10.68 14.29 -6.13
C THR A 319 -10.71 15.79 -5.84
N LYS A 320 -10.97 16.16 -4.59
CA LYS A 320 -10.92 17.54 -4.11
C LYS A 320 -9.70 17.75 -3.23
N TRP A 321 -9.07 18.90 -3.38
CA TRP A 321 -7.85 19.23 -2.63
C TRP A 321 -8.17 20.23 -1.53
N HIS A 322 -8.37 19.74 -0.31
CA HIS A 322 -8.74 20.61 0.81
C HIS A 322 -7.49 21.18 1.48
N PRO A 323 -7.44 22.49 1.80
CA PRO A 323 -6.40 23.03 2.66
C PRO A 323 -6.33 22.24 3.97
N ALA A 324 -5.13 21.78 4.33
CA ALA A 324 -4.92 20.97 5.52
C ALA A 324 -5.38 21.70 6.80
N SER A 325 -5.87 20.93 7.78
CA SER A 325 -6.24 21.48 9.08
C SER A 325 -5.01 21.97 9.83
N ARG A 326 -4.90 23.27 10.02
CA ARG A 326 -3.75 23.93 10.67
C ARG A 326 -3.72 23.81 12.18
N GLU A 327 -4.77 23.24 12.78
CA GLU A 327 -4.72 22.77 14.16
C GLU A 327 -3.75 21.57 14.31
N TYR A 328 -3.58 20.77 13.25
CA TYR A 328 -2.65 19.64 13.17
C TYR A 328 -1.42 19.98 12.33
N MET A 329 -1.62 20.39 11.08
CA MET A 329 -0.58 20.69 10.08
C MET A 329 -0.37 22.20 9.96
N ARG A 330 0.33 22.79 10.94
CA ARG A 330 0.45 24.26 11.08
C ARG A 330 1.02 24.96 9.85
N GLY A 331 1.92 24.29 9.13
CA GLY A 331 2.50 24.76 7.88
C GLY A 331 1.53 24.77 6.69
N GLY A 332 0.35 24.15 6.82
CA GLY A 332 -0.62 23.97 5.75
C GLY A 332 -0.31 22.74 4.90
N GLY A 333 -0.87 22.70 3.69
CA GLY A 333 -0.83 21.53 2.83
C GLY A 333 -2.17 21.33 2.13
N TYR A 334 -2.30 20.26 1.35
CA TYR A 334 -3.50 19.96 0.59
C TYR A 334 -3.82 18.47 0.61
N SER A 335 -4.85 18.11 1.38
CA SER A 335 -5.34 16.73 1.51
C SER A 335 -6.14 16.31 0.28
N SER A 336 -5.91 15.09 -0.20
CA SER A 336 -6.56 14.49 -1.37
C SER A 336 -7.88 13.83 -0.96
N GLN A 337 -8.97 14.59 -0.94
CA GLN A 337 -10.29 14.10 -0.54
C GLN A 337 -11.02 13.43 -1.70
N PHE A 338 -11.40 12.17 -1.51
CA PHE A 338 -12.36 11.46 -2.36
C PHE A 338 -13.09 10.38 -1.55
N LEU A 339 -14.07 9.73 -2.19
CA LEU A 339 -14.73 8.53 -1.66
C LEU A 339 -14.50 7.38 -2.63
N THR A 340 -13.83 6.32 -2.18
CA THR A 340 -13.62 5.11 -2.99
C THR A 340 -14.95 4.49 -3.39
N ARG A 341 -15.11 4.16 -4.67
CA ARG A 341 -16.30 3.45 -5.16
C ARG A 341 -16.40 2.05 -4.54
N GLY A 342 -17.60 1.72 -4.07
CA GLY A 342 -17.93 0.43 -3.48
C GLY A 342 -17.98 -0.72 -4.49
N GLU A 343 -18.14 -1.93 -3.97
CA GLU A 343 -18.16 -3.22 -4.69
C GLU A 343 -16.81 -3.70 -5.23
N MET A 344 -15.74 -2.90 -5.10
CA MET A 344 -14.40 -3.27 -5.53
C MET A 344 -13.83 -4.33 -4.59
N PRO A 345 -13.40 -5.51 -5.08
CA PRO A 345 -12.69 -6.48 -4.26
C PRO A 345 -11.33 -5.90 -3.87
N VAL A 346 -10.98 -6.01 -2.59
CA VAL A 346 -9.72 -5.51 -2.07
C VAL A 346 -9.14 -6.44 -1.03
N THR A 347 -7.83 -6.35 -0.83
CA THR A 347 -7.09 -7.03 0.23
C THR A 347 -6.38 -5.99 1.07
N MET A 348 -6.72 -5.92 2.35
CA MET A 348 -5.97 -5.14 3.34
C MET A 348 -4.88 -6.04 3.93
N CYS A 349 -3.64 -5.57 3.98
CA CYS A 349 -2.55 -6.29 4.63
C CYS A 349 -1.73 -5.38 5.54
N ARG A 350 -1.05 -5.97 6.52
CA ARG A 350 -0.15 -5.28 7.43
C ARG A 350 0.97 -6.19 7.92
N LEU A 351 2.19 -5.73 7.72
CA LEU A 351 3.38 -6.29 8.36
C LEU A 351 3.59 -5.64 9.73
N ASN A 352 3.93 -6.45 10.74
CA ASN A 352 4.31 -5.97 12.06
C ASN A 352 5.60 -6.65 12.52
N LEU A 353 6.39 -5.97 13.35
CA LEU A 353 7.56 -6.55 14.02
C LEU A 353 7.23 -6.87 15.47
N VAL A 354 7.30 -8.14 15.84
CA VAL A 354 7.02 -8.62 17.20
C VAL A 354 8.32 -9.05 17.85
N LYS A 355 8.69 -8.41 18.97
CA LYS A 355 9.93 -8.71 19.69
C LYS A 355 9.98 -10.19 20.10
N GLY A 356 11.06 -10.89 19.72
CA GLY A 356 11.25 -12.31 19.98
C GLY A 356 10.63 -13.26 18.94
N GLN A 357 9.78 -12.73 18.04
CA GLN A 357 9.18 -13.48 16.93
C GLN A 357 9.70 -13.00 15.56
N GLY A 358 9.99 -11.71 15.41
CA GLY A 358 10.37 -11.10 14.13
C GLY A 358 9.15 -10.57 13.36
N PRO A 359 9.21 -10.47 12.02
CA PRO A 359 8.10 -10.01 11.20
C PRO A 359 6.94 -11.00 11.20
N VAL A 360 5.71 -10.49 11.21
CA VAL A 360 4.46 -11.25 11.01
C VAL A 360 3.56 -10.49 10.04
N LEU A 361 2.81 -11.22 9.21
CA LEU A 361 1.89 -10.63 8.22
C LEU A 361 0.41 -10.89 8.58
N GLN A 362 -0.42 -9.85 8.47
CA GLN A 362 -1.87 -9.92 8.58
C GLN A 362 -2.50 -9.64 7.21
N ILE A 363 -3.56 -10.36 6.87
CA ILE A 363 -4.25 -10.29 5.57
C ILE A 363 -5.76 -10.33 5.83
N ALA A 364 -6.52 -9.40 5.25
CA ALA A 364 -7.97 -9.39 5.29
C ALA A 364 -8.52 -9.08 3.90
N GLU A 365 -9.01 -10.11 3.19
CA GLU A 365 -9.75 -9.93 1.95
C GLU A 365 -11.17 -9.44 2.24
N GLY A 366 -11.71 -8.59 1.37
CA GLY A 366 -13.06 -8.07 1.50
C GLY A 366 -13.44 -7.20 0.31
N TRP A 367 -14.32 -6.24 0.55
CA TRP A 367 -14.77 -5.33 -0.50
C TRP A 367 -14.87 -3.91 0.03
N THR A 368 -14.66 -2.96 -0.85
CA THR A 368 -15.15 -1.60 -0.61
C THR A 368 -16.67 -1.61 -0.66
N VAL A 369 -17.34 -0.75 0.10
CA VAL A 369 -18.80 -0.69 0.16
C VAL A 369 -19.30 0.73 -0.09
N ASN A 370 -20.39 0.84 -0.85
CA ASN A 370 -21.11 2.09 -1.00
C ASN A 370 -22.02 2.28 0.21
N LEU A 371 -22.05 3.49 0.75
CA LEU A 371 -22.99 3.88 1.79
C LEU A 371 -24.03 4.83 1.20
N ASP A 372 -25.24 4.77 1.72
CA ASP A 372 -26.27 5.79 1.50
C ASP A 372 -25.70 7.19 1.77
N LYS A 373 -26.08 8.18 0.96
CA LYS A 373 -25.57 9.56 1.08
C LYS A 373 -25.70 10.13 2.50
N ASP A 374 -26.83 9.88 3.16
CA ASP A 374 -27.07 10.36 4.52
C ASP A 374 -26.17 9.66 5.56
N VAL A 375 -25.92 8.36 5.36
CA VAL A 375 -25.03 7.57 6.23
C VAL A 375 -23.59 8.06 6.05
N PHE A 376 -23.14 8.19 4.80
CA PHE A 376 -21.82 8.74 4.48
C PHE A 376 -21.63 10.12 5.11
N LYS A 377 -22.59 11.04 4.90
CA LYS A 377 -22.53 12.41 5.46
C LYS A 377 -22.39 12.40 6.98
N ALA A 378 -23.20 11.61 7.67
CA ALA A 378 -23.16 11.51 9.12
C ALA A 378 -21.82 10.98 9.68
N ILE A 379 -21.13 10.11 8.94
CA ILE A 379 -19.81 9.60 9.31
C ILE A 379 -18.71 10.61 8.97
N ASN A 380 -18.75 11.15 7.75
CA ASN A 380 -17.73 12.04 7.20
C ASN A 380 -17.60 13.34 8.01
N GLU A 381 -18.73 13.93 8.42
CA GLU A 381 -18.75 15.15 9.24
C GLU A 381 -18.20 14.96 10.65
N ARG A 382 -18.13 13.72 11.15
CA ARG A 382 -17.71 13.38 12.52
C ARG A 382 -16.28 12.87 12.62
N THR A 383 -15.66 12.50 11.50
CA THR A 383 -14.35 11.82 11.48
C THR A 383 -13.27 12.77 10.99
N ASP A 384 -13.15 12.93 9.68
CA ASP A 384 -12.46 14.04 9.03
C ASP A 384 -13.05 14.18 7.62
N ARG A 385 -13.58 15.36 7.30
CA ARG A 385 -14.28 15.58 6.03
C ARG A 385 -13.35 15.97 4.87
N THR A 386 -12.09 16.20 5.17
CA THR A 386 -11.05 16.66 4.23
C THR A 386 -10.16 15.54 3.73
N TRP A 387 -10.32 14.33 4.25
CA TRP A 387 -9.46 13.18 3.98
C TRP A 387 -10.13 12.13 3.08
N PRO A 388 -9.35 11.29 2.37
CA PRO A 388 -9.86 10.25 1.48
C PRO A 388 -10.51 9.10 2.26
N SER A 389 -11.74 8.76 1.93
CA SER A 389 -12.49 7.71 2.63
C SER A 389 -12.66 6.44 1.79
N THR A 390 -12.37 5.30 2.41
CA THR A 390 -12.71 3.96 1.90
C THR A 390 -13.48 3.20 2.99
N PHE A 391 -14.68 2.71 2.69
CA PHE A 391 -15.42 1.84 3.62
C PHE A 391 -15.17 0.39 3.25
N PHE A 392 -14.64 -0.39 4.18
CA PHE A 392 -14.18 -1.75 3.95
C PHE A 392 -14.99 -2.75 4.75
N ALA A 393 -15.58 -3.73 4.07
CA ALA A 393 -16.24 -4.87 4.68
C ALA A 393 -15.37 -6.13 4.48
N PRO A 394 -14.71 -6.65 5.54
CA PRO A 394 -13.92 -7.87 5.43
C PRO A 394 -14.83 -9.08 5.21
N ARG A 395 -14.35 -10.05 4.42
CA ARG A 395 -15.01 -11.35 4.28
C ARG A 395 -14.93 -12.10 5.61
N LEU A 396 -16.08 -12.47 6.15
CA LEU A 396 -16.19 -13.22 7.39
C LEU A 396 -16.17 -14.73 7.13
N THR A 397 -15.58 -15.48 8.05
CA THR A 397 -15.51 -16.95 7.98
C THR A 397 -16.35 -17.61 9.08
N GLY A 398 -16.88 -16.82 10.03
CA GLY A 398 -17.59 -17.32 11.20
C GLY A 398 -16.68 -17.93 12.28
N LYS A 399 -15.36 -17.98 12.06
CA LYS A 399 -14.36 -18.56 12.99
C LYS A 399 -13.17 -17.63 13.22
N GLY A 400 -12.48 -17.81 14.35
CA GLY A 400 -11.23 -17.11 14.67
C GLY A 400 -11.32 -15.59 14.59
N TYR A 401 -10.29 -14.96 14.00
CA TYR A 401 -10.20 -13.50 13.84
C TYR A 401 -11.23 -12.91 12.86
N PHE A 402 -11.93 -13.74 12.09
CA PHE A 402 -12.91 -13.34 11.07
C PHE A 402 -14.33 -13.81 11.40
N ARG A 403 -14.62 -14.03 12.68
CA ARG A 403 -15.99 -14.34 13.13
C ARG A 403 -16.96 -13.17 12.96
N ASP A 404 -16.47 -11.93 13.12
CA ASP A 404 -17.22 -10.69 12.93
C ASP A 404 -16.26 -9.53 12.61
N VAL A 405 -16.80 -8.43 12.07
CA VAL A 405 -16.00 -7.27 11.61
C VAL A 405 -15.28 -6.58 12.77
N TYR A 406 -15.90 -6.54 13.95
CA TYR A 406 -15.27 -6.00 15.15
C TYR A 406 -13.99 -6.76 15.49
N THR A 407 -14.06 -8.09 15.48
CA THR A 407 -12.94 -8.97 15.80
C THR A 407 -11.80 -8.77 14.79
N VAL A 408 -12.10 -8.51 13.51
CA VAL A 408 -11.08 -8.16 12.52
C VAL A 408 -10.33 -6.89 12.94
N MET A 409 -11.04 -5.78 13.23
CA MET A 409 -10.40 -4.54 13.64
C MET A 409 -9.66 -4.68 14.97
N ASN A 410 -10.27 -5.35 15.95
CA ASN A 410 -9.71 -5.51 17.29
C ASN A 410 -8.42 -6.34 17.32
N ASN A 411 -8.19 -7.18 16.31
CA ASN A 411 -6.96 -7.97 16.20
C ASN A 411 -5.98 -7.40 15.16
N TRP A 412 -6.30 -6.26 14.54
CA TRP A 412 -5.35 -5.58 13.65
C TRP A 412 -4.19 -5.01 14.46
N GLY A 413 -2.96 -5.29 14.04
CA GLY A 413 -1.75 -5.09 14.85
C GLY A 413 -1.16 -3.67 14.85
N ALA A 414 -1.75 -2.75 14.10
CA ALA A 414 -1.28 -1.37 13.97
C ALA A 414 -2.45 -0.39 13.71
N ASN A 415 -2.19 0.92 13.73
CA ASN A 415 -3.17 1.90 13.28
C ASN A 415 -3.27 1.97 11.75
N HIS A 416 -2.24 1.55 11.00
CA HIS A 416 -2.24 1.58 9.54
C HIS A 416 -2.53 0.22 8.88
N GLY A 417 -3.01 0.26 7.64
CA GLY A 417 -3.07 -0.86 6.72
C GLY A 417 -2.72 -0.44 5.28
N ALA A 418 -2.27 -1.40 4.49
CA ALA A 418 -2.05 -1.25 3.04
C ALA A 418 -3.16 -1.98 2.29
N ILE A 419 -3.86 -1.31 1.37
CA ILE A 419 -5.01 -1.87 0.65
C ILE A 419 -4.69 -1.96 -0.84
N SER A 420 -4.77 -3.18 -1.37
CA SER A 420 -4.64 -3.47 -2.80
C SER A 420 -5.99 -3.78 -3.42
N TYR A 421 -6.17 -3.42 -4.68
CA TYR A 421 -7.22 -4.00 -5.51
C TYR A 421 -7.02 -5.52 -5.66
N GLY A 422 -8.13 -6.25 -5.70
CA GLY A 422 -8.20 -7.69 -5.87
C GLY A 422 -8.16 -8.49 -4.57
N HIS A 423 -8.48 -9.77 -4.67
CA HIS A 423 -8.31 -10.77 -3.61
C HIS A 423 -6.98 -11.49 -3.83
N ILE A 424 -5.91 -10.91 -3.26
CA ILE A 424 -4.52 -11.32 -3.49
C ILE A 424 -3.91 -12.04 -2.28
N GLY A 425 -4.73 -12.47 -1.32
CA GLY A 425 -4.26 -13.05 -0.07
C GLY A 425 -3.47 -14.34 -0.29
N ALA A 426 -3.84 -15.18 -1.26
CA ALA A 426 -3.09 -16.38 -1.61
C ALA A 426 -1.67 -16.07 -2.16
N ASP A 427 -1.55 -15.00 -2.94
CA ASP A 427 -0.27 -14.54 -3.47
C ASP A 427 0.61 -13.96 -2.35
N LEU A 428 0.03 -13.19 -1.42
CA LEU A 428 0.71 -12.71 -0.21
C LEU A 428 1.17 -13.84 0.70
N ILE A 429 0.36 -14.88 0.92
CA ILE A 429 0.76 -16.07 1.70
C ILE A 429 1.94 -16.78 1.03
N THR A 430 1.92 -16.89 -0.29
CA THR A 430 3.02 -17.48 -1.07
C THR A 430 4.29 -16.66 -0.90
N LEU A 431 4.22 -15.33 -1.11
CA LEU A 431 5.33 -14.41 -0.91
C LEU A 431 5.90 -14.47 0.52
N ALA A 432 5.02 -14.43 1.53
CA ALA A 432 5.41 -14.49 2.93
C ALA A 432 6.17 -15.78 3.26
N SER A 433 5.74 -16.93 2.71
CA SER A 433 6.47 -18.20 2.88
C SER A 433 7.84 -18.21 2.20
N MET A 434 7.99 -17.53 1.05
CA MET A 434 9.29 -17.34 0.40
C MET A 434 10.22 -16.44 1.23
N LEU A 435 9.67 -15.50 2.00
CA LEU A 435 10.44 -14.62 2.88
C LEU A 435 10.58 -15.18 4.31
N ARG A 436 9.93 -16.31 4.62
CA ARG A 436 9.83 -16.90 5.96
C ARG A 436 9.22 -15.94 6.98
N ILE A 437 8.20 -15.20 6.55
CA ILE A 437 7.37 -14.34 7.38
C ILE A 437 6.09 -15.13 7.71
N PRO A 438 5.84 -15.51 8.98
CA PRO A 438 4.60 -16.18 9.35
C PRO A 438 3.38 -15.27 9.16
N VAL A 439 2.28 -15.87 8.71
CA VAL A 439 1.00 -15.18 8.52
C VAL A 439 0.15 -15.39 9.78
N CYS A 440 0.03 -14.37 10.62
CA CYS A 440 -0.61 -14.47 11.93
C CYS A 440 -2.14 -14.23 11.91
N MET A 441 -2.69 -13.80 10.78
CA MET A 441 -4.12 -13.57 10.60
C MET A 441 -4.45 -13.56 9.10
N HIS A 442 -5.32 -14.47 8.62
CA HIS A 442 -5.88 -14.42 7.26
C HIS A 442 -7.29 -15.02 7.15
N ASN A 443 -8.04 -14.59 6.14
CA ASN A 443 -9.33 -15.18 5.74
C ASN A 443 -9.31 -15.83 4.35
N VAL A 444 -8.10 -16.06 3.82
CA VAL A 444 -7.90 -16.84 2.60
C VAL A 444 -8.30 -18.29 2.85
N SER A 445 -8.97 -18.88 1.87
CA SER A 445 -9.41 -20.27 1.95
C SER A 445 -8.24 -21.24 1.95
N GLU A 446 -8.35 -22.32 2.71
CA GLU A 446 -7.27 -23.30 2.97
C GLU A 446 -6.76 -23.95 1.68
N GLU A 447 -7.65 -24.20 0.70
CA GLU A 447 -7.30 -24.78 -0.60
C GLU A 447 -6.41 -23.87 -1.48
N ASN A 448 -6.40 -22.57 -1.20
CA ASN A 448 -5.61 -21.59 -1.96
C ASN A 448 -4.23 -21.34 -1.32
N ILE A 449 -3.95 -21.89 -0.15
CA ILE A 449 -2.66 -21.75 0.51
C ILE A 449 -1.61 -22.52 -0.27
N PHE A 450 -0.63 -21.80 -0.81
CA PHE A 450 0.46 -22.36 -1.57
C PHE A 450 1.79 -21.95 -0.96
N ARG A 451 2.52 -22.92 -0.39
CA ARG A 451 3.79 -22.75 0.31
C ARG A 451 4.79 -23.81 -0.17
N PRO A 452 6.10 -23.70 0.14
CA PRO A 452 7.05 -24.76 -0.14
C PRO A 452 6.60 -26.08 0.47
N SER A 453 6.82 -27.20 -0.22
CA SER A 453 6.33 -28.52 0.20
C SER A 453 6.79 -28.91 1.60
N ALA A 454 7.95 -28.41 2.03
CA ALA A 454 8.51 -28.67 3.34
C ALA A 454 7.64 -28.18 4.51
N TRP A 455 6.72 -27.22 4.31
CA TRP A 455 5.82 -26.74 5.36
C TRP A 455 4.93 -27.86 5.91
N THR A 456 4.51 -28.80 5.07
CA THR A 456 3.64 -29.92 5.50
C THR A 456 4.35 -30.86 6.48
N ALA A 457 5.68 -30.96 6.42
CA ALA A 457 6.48 -31.73 7.36
C ALA A 457 6.53 -31.10 8.76
N PHE A 458 6.11 -29.84 8.92
CA PHE A 458 5.98 -29.18 10.22
C PHE A 458 4.58 -29.35 10.84
N GLY A 459 3.66 -30.08 10.21
CA GLY A 459 2.35 -30.45 10.77
C GLY A 459 1.17 -30.04 9.89
N GLU A 460 0.02 -30.64 10.16
CA GLU A 460 -1.23 -30.44 9.41
C GLU A 460 -1.92 -29.11 9.75
N ASP A 461 -1.77 -28.63 11.00
CA ASP A 461 -2.23 -27.30 11.41
C ASP A 461 -1.48 -26.22 10.62
N MET A 462 -2.19 -25.52 9.73
CA MET A 462 -1.60 -24.61 8.75
C MET A 462 -0.98 -23.36 9.38
N GLU A 463 -1.49 -22.90 10.53
CA GLU A 463 -0.90 -21.79 11.27
C GLU A 463 0.36 -22.25 12.02
N GLY A 464 0.25 -23.31 12.83
CA GLY A 464 1.38 -23.80 13.60
C GLY A 464 2.54 -24.31 12.72
N SER A 465 2.24 -24.94 11.58
CA SER A 465 3.28 -25.36 10.63
C SER A 465 4.02 -24.17 10.03
N ASP A 466 3.33 -23.05 9.78
CA ASP A 466 3.93 -21.82 9.27
C ASP A 466 4.94 -21.23 10.26
N TYR A 467 4.53 -21.06 11.52
CA TYR A 467 5.43 -20.56 12.56
C TYR A 467 6.65 -21.47 12.76
N ARG A 468 6.45 -22.79 12.78
CA ARG A 468 7.56 -23.75 12.94
C ARG A 468 8.51 -23.74 11.74
N ALA A 469 7.98 -23.71 10.52
CA ALA A 469 8.80 -23.66 9.30
C ALA A 469 9.57 -22.32 9.20
N CYS A 470 8.90 -21.18 9.40
CA CYS A 470 9.53 -19.86 9.39
C CYS A 470 10.62 -19.76 10.46
N LYS A 471 10.39 -20.27 11.68
CA LYS A 471 11.40 -20.34 12.73
C LYS A 471 12.58 -21.24 12.35
N ASN A 472 12.32 -22.38 11.72
CA ASN A 472 13.36 -23.35 11.34
C ASN A 472 14.28 -22.82 10.22
N TYR A 473 13.69 -22.23 9.17
CA TYR A 473 14.45 -21.75 8.02
C TYR A 473 15.02 -20.35 8.21
N GLY A 474 14.40 -19.52 9.05
CA GLY A 474 14.84 -18.17 9.33
C GLY A 474 14.76 -17.21 8.12
N PRO A 475 15.23 -15.96 8.30
CA PRO A 475 15.31 -14.98 7.23
C PRO A 475 16.13 -15.47 6.03
N LEU A 476 15.78 -15.00 4.82
CA LEU A 476 16.33 -15.51 3.56
C LEU A 476 17.80 -15.12 3.31
N TYR A 477 18.27 -13.99 3.82
CA TYR A 477 19.56 -13.39 3.47
C TYR A 477 20.58 -13.36 4.62
N LYS A 478 20.40 -14.26 5.61
CA LYS A 478 21.27 -14.36 6.78
C LYS A 478 22.47 -15.28 6.59
#